data_AF-X1V247-F1
#
_entry.id   AF-X1V247-F1
#
_cell.length_a   1.000
_cell.length_b   1.000
_cell.length_c   1.000
_cell.angle_alpha   90.00
_cell.angle_beta   90.00
_cell.angle_gamma   90.00
#
_symmetry.space_group_name_H-M   'P 1'
#
loop_
_entity.id
_entity.type
_entity.pdbx_description
1 polymer ?
#
loop_
_entity_poly.entity_id
_entity_poly.type
_entity_poly.pdbx_seq_one_letter_code
_entity_poly.pdbx_strand_id
1 'polypeptide(L)'
;MEITPILFTAVAILALLCEYMDAAIGMGYGTTLTPLLLIAGFSPLEAVPAVLLGQLAGGLIGGFSHYRVGNMSLDFRRDEKIKRRLRGLGYLPKSLDSKVIFILAICGVIGVLAGVFSAVSIPETVLKAYIGVMVLGIGIVILARRNNHSTFSWNGLVG
;
A
#
# COMPACT_ATOMS: atom_id res chain seq x y z
N MET A 1 -22.77 7.48 8.56
CA MET A 1 -23.58 7.63 7.33
C MET A 1 -24.36 6.34 7.12
N GLU A 2 -25.63 6.41 6.74
CA GLU A 2 -26.40 5.19 6.44
C GLU A 2 -25.95 4.60 5.09
N ILE A 3 -25.56 3.33 5.09
CA ILE A 3 -25.14 2.63 3.87
C ILE A 3 -26.39 2.14 3.16
N THR A 4 -26.85 2.92 2.18
CA THR A 4 -27.92 2.46 1.28
C THR A 4 -27.38 1.40 0.30
N PRO A 5 -28.22 0.48 -0.21
CA PRO A 5 -27.78 -0.50 -1.21
C PRO A 5 -27.17 0.13 -2.46
N ILE A 6 -27.65 1.33 -2.83
CA ILE A 6 -27.12 2.11 -3.95
C ILE A 6 -25.71 2.61 -3.65
N LEU A 7 -25.50 3.22 -2.47
CA LEU A 7 -24.18 3.69 -2.04
C LEU A 7 -23.19 2.53 -1.93
N PHE A 8 -23.60 1.40 -1.35
CA PHE A 8 -22.78 0.19 -1.28
C PHE A 8 -22.33 -0.26 -2.67
N THR A 9 -23.26 -0.38 -3.61
CA THR A 9 -22.96 -0.84 -4.97
C THR A 9 -22.03 0.14 -5.69
N ALA A 10 -22.25 1.45 -5.53
CA ALA A 10 -21.38 2.48 -6.09
C ALA A 10 -19.95 2.40 -5.53
N VAL A 11 -19.81 2.27 -4.22
CA VAL A 11 -18.51 2.12 -3.55
C VAL A 11 -17.82 0.83 -3.99
N ALA A 12 -18.55 -0.27 -4.12
CA ALA A 12 -18.00 -1.56 -4.57
C ALA A 12 -17.45 -1.49 -6.00
N ILE A 13 -18.20 -0.89 -6.93
CA ILE A 13 -17.74 -0.68 -8.31
C ILE A 13 -16.51 0.24 -8.32
N LEU A 14 -16.55 1.34 -7.57
CA LEU A 14 -15.44 2.27 -7.50
C LEU A 14 -14.17 1.61 -6.95
N ALA A 15 -14.31 0.85 -5.85
CA ALA A 15 -13.20 0.11 -5.27
C ALA A 15 -12.63 -0.91 -6.26
N LEU A 16 -13.47 -1.65 -6.97
CA LEU A 16 -13.02 -2.61 -7.98
C LEU A 16 -12.24 -1.93 -9.11
N LEU A 17 -12.72 -0.79 -9.61
CA LEU A 17 -12.02 -0.02 -10.64
C LEU A 17 -10.67 0.51 -10.15
N CYS A 18 -10.64 1.07 -8.93
CA CYS A 18 -9.40 1.55 -8.33
C CYS A 18 -8.38 0.43 -8.10
N GLU A 19 -8.84 -0.75 -7.65
CA GLU A 19 -7.95 -1.90 -7.41
C GLU A 19 -7.44 -2.47 -8.73
N TYR A 20 -8.28 -2.53 -9.75
CA TYR A 20 -7.86 -2.93 -11.09
C TYR A 20 -6.78 -1.99 -11.65
N MET A 21 -6.95 -0.68 -11.47
CA MET A 21 -5.93 0.30 -11.84
C MET A 21 -4.65 0.11 -11.00
N ASP A 22 -4.77 -0.12 -9.71
CA ASP A 22 -3.61 -0.37 -8.84
C ASP A 22 -2.83 -1.61 -9.29
N ALA A 23 -3.51 -2.71 -9.64
CA ALA A 23 -2.87 -3.90 -10.17
C ALA A 23 -2.22 -3.70 -11.55
N ALA A 24 -2.76 -2.80 -12.38
CA ALA A 24 -2.28 -2.57 -13.74
C ALA A 24 -1.12 -1.55 -13.84
N ILE A 25 -1.21 -0.43 -13.11
CA ILE A 25 -0.28 0.70 -13.20
C ILE A 25 0.36 1.10 -11.86
N GLY A 26 -0.12 0.54 -10.74
CA GLY A 26 0.37 0.82 -9.40
C GLY A 26 -0.18 2.12 -8.77
N MET A 27 -0.04 2.21 -7.44
CA MET A 27 -0.31 3.39 -6.60
C MET A 27 -1.74 3.96 -6.64
N GLY A 28 -2.72 3.21 -7.16
CA GLY A 28 -4.06 3.70 -7.51
C GLY A 28 -5.11 3.53 -6.43
N TYR A 29 -5.00 2.52 -5.56
CA TYR A 29 -6.08 2.20 -4.63
C TYR A 29 -6.13 3.18 -3.46
N GLY A 30 -5.11 3.20 -2.60
CA GLY A 30 -5.08 4.07 -1.42
C GLY A 30 -5.15 5.57 -1.72
N THR A 31 -4.45 6.02 -2.76
CA THR A 31 -4.31 7.44 -3.10
C THR A 31 -5.54 8.01 -3.81
N THR A 32 -6.31 7.18 -4.51
CA THR A 32 -7.49 7.61 -5.28
C THR A 32 -8.79 7.28 -4.56
N LEU A 33 -8.92 6.05 -4.04
CA LEU A 33 -10.14 5.60 -3.39
C LEU A 33 -10.38 6.36 -2.07
N THR A 34 -9.34 6.57 -1.26
CA THR A 34 -9.51 7.25 0.05
C THR A 34 -10.07 8.67 -0.10
N PRO A 35 -9.53 9.56 -0.95
CA PRO A 35 -10.12 10.88 -1.16
C PRO A 35 -11.54 10.84 -1.71
N LEU A 36 -11.85 9.91 -2.62
CA LEU A 36 -13.20 9.76 -3.16
C LEU A 36 -14.20 9.34 -2.08
N LEU A 37 -13.81 8.44 -1.17
CA LEU A 37 -14.63 8.06 -0.01
C LEU A 37 -14.82 9.24 0.95
N LEU A 38 -13.77 10.04 1.20
CA LEU A 38 -13.89 11.24 2.03
C LEU A 38 -14.85 12.28 1.42
N ILE A 39 -14.81 12.47 0.09
CA ILE A 39 -15.74 13.35 -0.65
C ILE A 39 -17.17 12.79 -0.58
N ALA A 40 -17.33 11.47 -0.65
CA ALA A 40 -18.62 10.79 -0.48
C ALA A 40 -19.16 10.87 0.96
N GLY A 41 -18.41 11.45 1.91
CA GLY A 41 -18.86 11.72 3.26
C GLY A 41 -18.41 10.70 4.31
N PHE A 42 -17.56 9.73 3.96
CA PHE A 42 -16.98 8.82 4.94
C PHE A 42 -15.97 9.54 5.83
N SER A 43 -15.88 9.13 7.10
CA SER A 43 -14.83 9.62 7.98
C SER A 43 -13.47 8.96 7.62
N PRO A 44 -12.33 9.61 7.89
CA PRO A 44 -11.01 9.01 7.67
C PRO A 44 -10.82 7.73 8.48
N LEU A 45 -11.39 7.67 9.68
CA LEU A 45 -11.31 6.51 10.57
C LEU A 45 -12.09 5.30 10.02
N GLU A 46 -13.10 5.51 9.19
CA GLU A 46 -13.79 4.44 8.46
C GLU A 46 -13.09 4.10 7.14
N ALA A 47 -12.74 5.12 6.36
CA ALA A 47 -12.21 4.94 5.01
C ALA A 47 -10.79 4.34 5.00
N VAL A 48 -9.87 4.88 5.81
CA VAL A 48 -8.45 4.47 5.77
C VAL A 48 -8.27 3.00 6.14
N PRO A 49 -8.83 2.48 7.26
CA PRO A 49 -8.68 1.07 7.59
C PRO A 49 -9.33 0.14 6.56
N ALA A 50 -10.51 0.51 6.02
CA ALA A 50 -11.19 -0.29 5.00
C ALA A 50 -10.35 -0.40 3.72
N VAL A 51 -9.76 0.71 3.28
CA VAL A 51 -8.87 0.75 2.11
C VAL A 51 -7.57 -0.02 2.36
N LEU A 52 -6.97 0.08 3.54
CA LEU A 52 -5.77 -0.71 3.88
C LEU A 52 -6.04 -2.22 3.86
N LEU A 53 -7.20 -2.64 4.37
CA LEU A 53 -7.62 -4.05 4.33
C LEU A 53 -7.90 -4.52 2.89
N GLY A 54 -8.57 -3.68 2.09
CA GLY A 54 -8.81 -3.96 0.67
C GLY A 54 -7.49 -4.14 -0.10
N GLN A 55 -6.54 -3.22 0.09
CA GLN A 55 -5.21 -3.28 -0.51
C GLN A 55 -4.44 -4.54 -0.07
N LEU A 56 -4.54 -4.92 1.21
CA LEU A 56 -3.90 -6.12 1.73
C LEU A 56 -4.47 -7.37 1.03
N ALA A 57 -5.79 -7.46 0.90
CA ALA A 57 -6.45 -8.58 0.22
C ALA A 57 -6.05 -8.64 -1.26
N GLY A 58 -6.12 -7.52 -1.97
CA GLY A 58 -5.71 -7.42 -3.38
C GLY A 58 -4.23 -7.78 -3.59
N GLY A 59 -3.35 -7.24 -2.75
CA GLY A 59 -1.91 -7.55 -2.78
C GLY A 59 -1.59 -9.01 -2.49
N LEU A 60 -2.30 -9.65 -1.55
CA LEU A 60 -2.14 -11.09 -1.27
C LEU A 60 -2.61 -11.95 -2.45
N ILE A 61 -3.76 -11.63 -3.05
CA ILE A 61 -4.28 -12.35 -4.22
C ILE A 61 -3.37 -12.17 -5.43
N GLY A 62 -2.90 -10.94 -5.67
CA GLY A 62 -1.96 -10.61 -6.73
C GLY A 62 -0.61 -11.33 -6.54
N GLY A 63 -0.04 -11.28 -5.34
CA GLY A 63 1.19 -11.98 -5.00
C GLY A 63 1.07 -13.50 -5.16
N PHE A 64 -0.04 -14.10 -4.71
CA PHE A 64 -0.30 -15.52 -4.91
C PHE A 64 -0.44 -15.89 -6.40
N SER A 65 -1.08 -15.02 -7.19
CA SER A 65 -1.21 -15.22 -8.64
C SER A 65 0.15 -15.17 -9.33
N HIS A 66 1.01 -14.21 -8.97
CA HIS A 66 2.38 -14.15 -9.48
C HIS A 66 3.22 -15.37 -9.09
N TYR A 67 3.05 -15.89 -7.87
CA TYR A 67 3.68 -17.14 -7.48
C TYR A 67 3.19 -18.33 -8.32
N ARG A 68 1.87 -18.45 -8.53
CA ARG A 68 1.27 -19.53 -9.32
C ARG A 68 1.71 -19.53 -10.78
N VAL A 69 1.89 -18.35 -11.38
CA VAL A 69 2.38 -18.19 -12.76
C VAL A 69 3.91 -18.36 -12.86
N GLY A 70 4.62 -18.44 -11.73
CA GLY A 70 6.07 -18.66 -11.69
C GLY A 70 6.91 -17.38 -11.76
N ASN A 71 6.30 -16.21 -11.59
CA ASN A 71 7.00 -14.92 -11.58
C ASN A 71 7.74 -14.65 -10.26
N MET A 72 7.49 -15.44 -9.21
CA MET A 72 8.11 -15.28 -7.88
C MET A 72 8.57 -16.63 -7.34
N SER A 73 9.73 -16.64 -6.68
CA SER A 73 10.31 -17.81 -6.03
C SER A 73 10.22 -17.69 -4.50
N LEU A 74 9.33 -18.47 -3.89
CA LEU A 74 9.13 -18.44 -2.43
C LEU A 74 9.93 -19.56 -1.76
N ASP A 75 11.07 -19.21 -1.15
CA ASP A 75 11.84 -20.10 -0.29
C ASP A 75 12.02 -19.47 1.10
N PHE A 76 11.02 -19.71 1.95
CA PHE A 76 11.03 -19.35 3.37
C PHE A 76 11.84 -20.35 4.22
N ARG A 77 12.77 -21.11 3.64
CA ARG A 77 13.78 -21.79 4.48
C ARG A 77 14.75 -20.75 5.02
N ARG A 78 15.22 -20.97 6.25
CA ARG A 78 16.16 -20.07 6.92
C ARG A 78 17.52 -20.08 6.21
N ASP A 79 18.05 -18.91 5.90
CA ASP A 79 19.39 -18.77 5.33
C ASP A 79 20.47 -18.88 6.42
N GLU A 80 21.00 -20.09 6.63
CA GLU A 80 22.04 -20.36 7.64
C GLU A 80 23.40 -19.70 7.32
N LYS A 81 23.67 -19.30 6.06
CA LYS A 81 24.92 -18.62 5.69
C LYS A 81 24.92 -17.16 6.20
N ILE A 82 23.78 -16.48 6.09
CA ILE A 82 23.62 -15.09 6.54
C ILE A 82 23.62 -14.99 8.06
N LYS A 83 23.02 -15.95 8.75
CA LYS A 83 23.00 -16.03 10.22
C LYS A 83 24.39 -15.95 10.86
N ARG A 84 25.43 -16.49 10.21
CA ARG A 84 26.81 -16.41 10.71
C ARG A 84 27.38 -14.98 10.66
N ARG A 85 26.97 -14.16 9.69
CA ARG A 85 27.44 -12.77 9.54
C ARG A 85 26.55 -11.75 10.27
N LEU A 86 25.25 -11.98 10.31
CA LEU A 86 24.26 -11.06 10.91
C LEU A 86 23.56 -11.72 12.10
N ARG A 87 24.33 -11.99 13.17
CA ARG A 87 23.83 -12.65 14.38
C ARG A 87 22.67 -11.91 15.07
N GLY A 88 22.52 -10.60 14.87
CA GLY A 88 21.54 -9.75 15.57
C GLY A 88 20.22 -9.49 14.84
N LEU A 89 20.11 -9.78 13.53
CA LEU A 89 18.99 -9.32 12.68
C LEU A 89 17.81 -10.31 12.56
N GLY A 90 17.83 -11.42 13.32
CA GLY A 90 16.68 -12.34 13.40
C GLY A 90 16.62 -13.40 12.29
N TYR A 91 15.41 -13.77 11.85
CA TYR A 91 15.18 -14.76 10.80
C TYR A 91 15.14 -14.08 9.42
N LEU A 92 15.94 -14.57 8.47
CA LEU A 92 15.92 -14.14 7.07
C LEU A 92 15.61 -15.34 6.16
N PRO A 93 14.64 -15.22 5.23
CA PRO A 93 14.37 -16.22 4.19
C PRO A 93 15.57 -16.45 3.27
N LYS A 94 15.55 -17.50 2.44
CA LYS A 94 16.67 -17.85 1.56
C LYS A 94 16.56 -17.20 0.18
N SER A 95 15.38 -17.21 -0.45
CA SER A 95 15.18 -16.55 -1.75
C SER A 95 15.18 -15.02 -1.62
N LEU A 96 15.58 -14.33 -2.68
CA LEU A 96 15.56 -12.86 -2.72
C LEU A 96 14.12 -12.34 -2.60
N ASP A 97 13.18 -12.94 -3.32
CA ASP A 97 11.77 -12.54 -3.31
C ASP A 97 11.17 -12.67 -1.90
N SER A 98 11.42 -13.80 -1.21
CA SER A 98 10.96 -13.98 0.16
C SER A 98 11.62 -13.00 1.14
N LYS A 99 12.90 -12.62 0.94
CA LYS A 99 13.56 -11.60 1.77
C LYS A 99 12.87 -10.24 1.62
N VAL A 100 12.59 -9.84 0.38
CA VAL A 100 11.89 -8.57 0.09
C VAL A 100 10.50 -8.59 0.70
N ILE A 101 9.72 -9.65 0.49
CA ILE A 101 8.38 -9.81 1.09
C ILE A 101 8.45 -9.72 2.61
N PHE A 102 9.41 -10.39 3.24
CA PHE A 102 9.55 -10.39 4.70
C PHE A 102 9.88 -9.01 5.26
N ILE A 103 10.82 -8.29 4.64
CA ILE A 103 11.17 -6.92 5.05
C ILE A 103 9.98 -5.99 4.86
N LEU A 104 9.33 -6.02 3.69
CA LEU A 104 8.17 -5.19 3.39
C LEU A 104 6.99 -5.50 4.33
N ALA A 105 6.76 -6.78 4.66
CA ALA A 105 5.70 -7.16 5.60
C ALA A 105 5.96 -6.62 7.01
N ILE A 106 7.19 -6.73 7.51
CA ILE A 106 7.55 -6.18 8.83
C ILE A 106 7.42 -4.66 8.84
N CYS A 107 8.01 -3.98 7.86
CA CYS A 107 7.92 -2.52 7.74
C CYS A 107 6.46 -2.07 7.59
N GLY A 108 5.65 -2.79 6.81
CA GLY A 108 4.24 -2.53 6.61
C GLY A 108 3.43 -2.67 7.91
N VAL A 109 3.61 -3.75 8.67
CA VAL A 109 2.94 -3.94 9.96
C VAL A 109 3.30 -2.82 10.93
N ILE A 110 4.59 -2.49 11.06
CA ILE A 110 5.05 -1.40 11.93
C ILE A 110 4.44 -0.06 11.49
N GLY A 111 4.46 0.23 10.19
CA GLY A 111 3.92 1.46 9.61
C GLY A 111 2.42 1.60 9.83
N VAL A 112 1.64 0.52 9.62
CA VAL A 112 0.19 0.52 9.86
C VAL A 112 -0.10 0.73 11.34
N LEU A 113 0.59 0.03 12.25
CA LEU A 113 0.39 0.20 13.69
C LEU A 113 0.67 1.64 14.11
N ALA A 114 1.84 2.18 13.75
CA ALA A 114 2.20 3.57 14.05
C ALA A 114 1.21 4.57 13.46
N GLY A 115 0.74 4.33 12.23
CA GLY A 115 -0.24 5.17 11.55
C GLY A 115 -1.60 5.15 12.25
N VAL A 116 -2.13 3.98 12.61
CA VAL A 116 -3.41 3.84 13.31
C VAL A 116 -3.36 4.50 14.69
N PHE A 117 -2.32 4.25 15.49
CA PHE A 117 -2.19 4.88 16.81
C PHE A 117 -2.07 6.41 16.71
N SER A 118 -1.35 6.91 15.71
CA SER A 118 -1.24 8.35 15.45
C SER A 118 -2.59 8.94 15.02
N ALA A 119 -3.33 8.24 14.15
CA ALA A 119 -4.61 8.71 13.61
C ALA A 119 -5.70 8.85 14.69
N VAL A 120 -5.73 7.96 15.69
CA VAL A 120 -6.71 8.02 16.78
C VAL A 120 -6.50 9.26 17.68
N SER A 121 -5.28 9.80 17.73
CA SER A 121 -4.94 10.94 18.59
C SER A 121 -5.20 12.30 17.94
N ILE A 122 -5.50 12.33 16.63
CA ILE A 122 -5.59 13.57 15.84
C ILE A 122 -7.07 13.88 15.53
N PRO A 123 -7.51 15.15 15.62
CA PRO A 123 -8.87 15.53 15.24
C PRO A 123 -9.18 15.19 13.77
N GLU A 124 -10.36 14.66 13.49
CA GLU A 124 -10.75 14.24 12.13
C GLU A 124 -10.60 15.34 11.08
N THR A 125 -10.89 16.60 11.43
CA THR A 125 -10.75 17.74 10.52
C THR A 125 -9.30 17.94 10.09
N VAL A 126 -8.35 17.79 11.01
CA VAL A 126 -6.91 17.91 10.73
C VAL A 126 -6.46 16.75 9.86
N LEU A 127 -6.93 15.54 10.14
CA LEU A 127 -6.60 14.36 9.35
C LEU A 127 -7.16 14.45 7.92
N LYS A 128 -8.40 14.91 7.75
CA LYS A 128 -9.00 15.20 6.42
C LYS A 128 -8.18 16.24 5.65
N ALA A 129 -7.82 17.35 6.31
CA ALA A 129 -7.02 18.40 5.70
C ALA A 129 -5.62 17.91 5.29
N TYR A 130 -4.97 17.13 6.15
CA TYR A 130 -3.68 16.51 5.86
C TYR A 130 -3.74 15.60 4.63
N ILE A 131 -4.71 14.68 4.57
CA ILE A 131 -4.89 13.80 3.41
C ILE A 131 -5.12 14.62 2.14
N GLY A 132 -5.94 15.67 2.20
CA GLY A 132 -6.20 16.55 1.07
C GLY A 132 -4.95 17.27 0.56
N VAL A 133 -4.17 17.88 1.45
CA VAL A 133 -2.91 18.57 1.10
C VAL A 133 -1.90 17.58 0.52
N MET A 134 -1.78 16.39 1.11
CA MET A 134 -0.88 15.35 0.63
C MET A 134 -1.23 14.90 -0.79
N VAL A 135 -2.49 14.57 -1.06
CA VAL A 135 -2.96 14.11 -2.38
C VAL A 135 -2.81 15.22 -3.43
N LEU A 136 -3.13 16.45 -3.07
CA LEU A 136 -2.96 17.60 -3.94
C LEU A 136 -1.47 17.83 -4.29
N GLY A 137 -0.58 17.70 -3.30
CA GLY A 137 0.87 17.75 -3.51
C GLY A 137 1.36 16.66 -4.47
N ILE A 138 0.92 15.42 -4.29
CA ILE A 138 1.22 14.30 -5.19
C ILE A 138 0.74 14.64 -6.62
N GLY A 139 -0.49 15.13 -6.77
CA GLY A 139 -1.05 15.53 -8.06
C GLY A 139 -0.24 16.62 -8.76
N ILE A 140 0.16 17.67 -8.04
CA ILE A 140 1.01 18.74 -8.58
C ILE A 140 2.36 18.18 -9.04
N VAL A 141 3.00 17.32 -8.25
CA VAL A 141 4.30 16.73 -8.60
C VAL A 141 4.19 15.87 -9.87
N ILE A 142 3.14 15.05 -9.99
CA ILE A 142 2.88 14.24 -11.18
C ILE A 142 2.72 15.13 -12.42
N LEU A 143 1.91 16.19 -12.33
CA LEU A 143 1.69 17.13 -13.42
C LEU A 143 2.98 17.86 -13.82
N ALA A 144 3.75 18.34 -12.84
CA ALA A 144 5.01 19.04 -13.08
C ALA A 144 6.08 18.14 -13.71
N ARG A 145 6.07 16.83 -13.41
CA ARG A 145 7.03 15.85 -13.92
C ARG A 145 6.55 15.07 -15.13
N ARG A 146 5.34 15.33 -15.64
CA ARG A 146 4.74 14.58 -16.76
C ARG A 146 5.64 14.44 -17.98
N ASN A 147 6.47 15.45 -18.27
CA ASN A 147 7.32 15.49 -19.46
C ASN A 147 8.77 15.05 -19.21
N ASN A 148 9.12 14.67 -17.97
CA ASN A 148 10.45 14.18 -17.63
C ASN A 148 10.47 12.66 -17.72
N HIS A 149 11.06 12.12 -18.79
CA HIS A 149 11.40 10.70 -18.89
C HIS A 149 12.58 10.39 -17.97
N SER A 150 12.34 10.24 -16.66
CA SER A 150 13.37 9.72 -15.77
C SER A 150 13.56 8.23 -16.07
N THR A 151 14.74 7.84 -16.54
CA THR A 151 15.13 6.43 -16.60
C THR A 151 15.22 5.90 -15.16
N PHE A 152 14.50 4.82 -14.87
CA PHE A 152 14.53 4.18 -13.56
C PHE A 152 15.96 3.72 -13.25
N SER A 153 16.63 4.39 -12.30
CA SER A 153 18.00 4.09 -11.90
C SER A 153 18.01 3.28 -10.61
N TRP A 154 18.35 2.00 -10.73
CA TRP A 154 18.51 1.08 -9.59
C TRP A 154 19.60 1.53 -8.61
N ASN A 155 20.50 2.43 -9.03
CA ASN A 155 21.60 2.91 -8.20
C ASN A 155 21.13 3.88 -7.08
N GLY A 156 19.87 4.31 -7.05
CA GLY A 156 19.32 5.15 -5.98
C GLY A 156 18.63 4.40 -4.84
N LEU A 157 18.36 3.10 -4.99
CA LEU A 157 17.72 2.26 -3.97
C LEU A 157 18.75 1.49 -3.12
N VAL A 158 19.97 1.33 -3.63
CA VAL A 158 21.07 0.58 -3.00
C VAL A 158 22.37 1.40 -2.93
N GLY A 159 22.35 2.65 -3.42
CA GLY A 159 23.48 3.59 -3.35
C GLY A 159 23.41 4.48 -2.13
#